data_AF-A0A7J3LKL1-F1
#
_entry.id   AF-A0A7J3LKL1-F1
#
_cell.length_a   1.000
_cell.length_b   1.000
_cell.length_c   1.000
_cell.angle_alpha   90.00
_cell.angle_beta   90.00
_cell.angle_gamma   90.00
#
_symmetry.space_group_name_H-M   'P 1'
#
loop_
_entity.id
_entity.type
_entity.pdbx_description
1 polymer ?
#
loop_
_entity_poly.entity_id
_entity_poly.type
_entity_poly.pdbx_seq_one_letter_code
_entity_poly.pdbx_strand_id
1 'polypeptide(L)'
;MKYNISNYNKSVAEYKRIIKDAKGKLFFIVFDVKDEKAFFSMAPLSEAIHDMGGDVSVIVKNGKSEVLDSLTRAWSLYSKMKCGEKNKDTIALKEFINHVEKKAKGRFEEIWKPADVLLLSGDEGFAGNINLPYRPEWFVQYRWKEMLQTSDVILRQVYNIKKGERFNIGFELMLANKDLDKPKEDYLDSYAICWAMLQSAKKYTIPTMGASSPRMSMLLPMERSSDLRATLLGCELSKNIDEPVFKLYRKLSAPLRTNKLKIADASFFISGKGYPGKHVFGEVIGYPSPNKKTRWNSPGGFIYKLDYAPQTRLDPRLPRARFAFTDTLPLDIYIDTCNIDWLAMEKRNNKIRDITERSEKIIVKSNIREKYVTDLEVGLVKPDGTHRWARGSDVDTRFKINKEYYKRTGIKAGNMANIPGGEMFTTPEYIEGTFVGDVVISIDQSYRLSPKNPMVVKCTRNGYKIISGPKDIIAKFEKKKKEAWQNILKQEKFKSIPQKIIDIKKRNFNGIGEFAINTNPKARLCDYLIVNEKIAKMMHIALGSGFEPDKATEYHTDIVFDAPRQKLDVYGVDKKGNQLWILRKGKFVA
;
A
#
# COMPACT_ATOMS: atom_id res chain seq x y z
N MET A 1 27.68 8.98 -11.25
CA MET A 1 27.22 7.75 -10.56
C MET A 1 26.41 8.17 -9.35
N LYS A 2 25.26 7.54 -9.10
CA LYS A 2 24.40 7.83 -7.93
C LYS A 2 24.96 7.23 -6.63
N TYR A 3 25.65 6.08 -6.74
CA TYR A 3 26.10 5.30 -5.59
C TYR A 3 27.50 4.72 -5.80
N ASN A 4 28.23 4.54 -4.70
CA ASN A 4 29.44 3.74 -4.68
C ASN A 4 29.11 2.28 -4.34
N ILE A 5 28.77 1.50 -5.37
CA ILE A 5 28.38 0.09 -5.23
C ILE A 5 29.52 -0.78 -4.68
N SER A 6 30.78 -0.42 -4.91
CA SER A 6 31.92 -1.12 -4.30
C SER A 6 31.91 -0.99 -2.78
N ASN A 7 31.73 0.23 -2.26
CA ASN A 7 31.60 0.47 -0.82
C ASN A 7 30.35 -0.22 -0.24
N TYR A 8 29.23 -0.21 -0.98
CA TYR A 8 28.02 -0.90 -0.58
C TYR A 8 28.27 -2.40 -0.36
N ASN A 9 28.83 -3.08 -1.37
CA ASN A 9 29.08 -4.52 -1.31
C ASN A 9 30.13 -4.88 -0.23
N LYS A 10 31.16 -4.07 -0.05
CA LYS A 10 32.12 -4.22 1.06
C LYS A 10 31.43 -4.15 2.42
N SER A 11 30.50 -3.21 2.58
CA SER A 11 29.73 -3.04 3.81
C SER A 11 28.81 -4.23 4.09
N VAL A 12 28.11 -4.75 3.07
CA VAL A 12 27.31 -5.99 3.18
C VAL A 12 28.18 -7.16 3.64
N ALA A 13 29.34 -7.35 3.01
CA ALA A 13 30.26 -8.44 3.36
C ALA A 13 30.80 -8.30 4.80
N GLU A 14 31.13 -7.08 5.22
CA GLU A 14 31.58 -6.80 6.57
C GLU A 14 30.50 -7.10 7.61
N TYR A 15 29.26 -6.66 7.40
CA TYR A 15 28.16 -6.96 8.32
C TYR A 15 27.91 -8.45 8.46
N LYS A 16 27.95 -9.22 7.36
CA LYS A 16 27.85 -10.69 7.43
C LYS A 16 28.95 -11.31 8.30
N ARG A 17 30.19 -10.83 8.14
CA ARG A 17 31.35 -11.28 8.93
C ARG A 17 31.18 -11.01 10.44
N ILE A 18 30.62 -9.84 10.80
CA ILE A 18 30.43 -9.46 12.20
C ILE A 18 29.22 -10.20 12.82
N ILE A 19 28.11 -10.28 12.10
CA ILE A 19 26.85 -10.89 12.60
C ILE A 19 26.99 -12.41 12.75
N LYS A 20 27.73 -13.07 11.85
CA LYS A 20 27.99 -14.53 11.78
C LYS A 20 26.76 -15.41 11.51
N ASP A 21 25.63 -15.17 12.18
CA ASP A 21 24.39 -15.91 12.00
C ASP A 21 23.14 -15.06 12.31
N ALA A 22 22.27 -14.92 11.31
CA ALA A 22 20.98 -14.26 11.40
C ALA A 22 19.79 -15.18 11.12
N LYS A 23 20.01 -16.47 10.84
CA LYS A 23 18.96 -17.34 10.29
C LYS A 23 17.79 -17.50 11.26
N GLY A 24 16.61 -17.09 10.84
CA GLY A 24 15.38 -17.14 11.65
C GLY A 24 15.35 -16.19 12.84
N LYS A 25 16.32 -15.28 12.96
CA LYS A 25 16.39 -14.27 14.02
C LYS A 25 15.72 -12.97 13.58
N LEU A 26 15.15 -12.26 14.54
CA LEU A 26 14.64 -10.92 14.35
C LEU A 26 15.60 -9.86 14.90
N PHE A 27 16.02 -8.95 14.04
CA PHE A 27 16.79 -7.76 14.37
C PHE A 27 15.85 -6.56 14.53
N PHE A 28 15.82 -5.97 15.71
CA PHE A 28 15.05 -4.77 15.99
C PHE A 28 15.99 -3.58 16.15
N ILE A 29 15.86 -2.60 15.26
CA ILE A 29 16.82 -1.52 15.08
C ILE A 29 16.14 -0.18 15.35
N VAL A 30 16.74 0.65 16.20
CA VAL A 30 16.20 1.96 16.59
C VAL A 30 17.25 3.04 16.46
N PHE A 31 16.91 4.13 15.76
CA PHE A 31 17.75 5.32 15.68
C PHE A 31 16.90 6.58 15.55
N ASP A 32 17.52 7.77 15.64
CA ASP A 32 16.82 9.05 15.58
C ASP A 32 16.76 9.62 14.15
N VAL A 33 15.72 10.38 13.81
CA VAL A 33 15.57 11.05 12.49
C VAL A 33 16.65 12.09 12.18
N LYS A 34 17.52 12.38 13.15
CA LYS A 34 18.71 13.21 12.97
C LYS A 34 19.95 12.41 12.55
N ASP A 35 19.94 11.09 12.74
CA ASP A 35 21.08 10.23 12.46
C ASP A 35 21.08 9.74 11.01
N GLU A 36 21.64 10.58 10.13
CA GLU A 36 21.80 10.29 8.71
C GLU A 36 22.69 9.07 8.46
N LYS A 37 23.75 8.91 9.26
CA LYS A 37 24.70 7.81 9.11
C LYS A 37 24.02 6.48 9.41
N ALA A 38 23.24 6.39 10.49
CA ALA A 38 22.43 5.22 10.78
C ALA A 38 21.45 4.92 9.64
N PHE A 39 20.73 5.94 9.14
CA PHE A 39 19.74 5.75 8.09
C PHE A 39 20.35 5.14 6.81
N PHE A 40 21.44 5.67 6.30
CA PHE A 40 22.07 5.11 5.09
C PHE A 40 22.81 3.80 5.37
N SER A 41 23.24 3.54 6.61
CA SER A 41 23.80 2.23 7.00
C SER A 41 22.76 1.10 6.97
N MET A 42 21.48 1.43 7.03
CA MET A 42 20.40 0.44 7.00
C MET A 42 20.33 -0.35 5.71
N ALA A 43 20.63 0.26 4.56
CA ALA A 43 20.55 -0.42 3.27
C ALA A 43 21.51 -1.63 3.18
N PRO A 44 22.84 -1.49 3.41
CA PRO A 44 23.73 -2.65 3.43
C PRO A 44 23.48 -3.59 4.61
N LEU A 45 23.03 -3.07 5.76
CA LEU A 45 22.75 -3.90 6.94
C LEU A 45 21.54 -4.83 6.73
N SER A 46 20.45 -4.30 6.17
CA SER A 46 19.25 -5.11 5.92
C SER A 46 19.48 -6.16 4.84
N GLU A 47 20.24 -5.85 3.78
CA GLU A 47 20.65 -6.84 2.78
C GLU A 47 21.46 -7.96 3.44
N ALA A 48 22.45 -7.63 4.27
CA ALA A 48 23.26 -8.61 4.97
C ALA A 48 22.40 -9.56 5.84
N ILE A 49 21.50 -8.99 6.65
CA ILE A 49 20.61 -9.77 7.53
C ILE A 49 19.68 -10.67 6.70
N HIS A 50 19.09 -10.14 5.64
CA HIS A 50 18.16 -10.89 4.79
C HIS A 50 18.86 -12.03 4.03
N ASP A 51 20.08 -11.79 3.50
CA ASP A 51 20.89 -12.81 2.85
C ASP A 51 21.21 -13.99 3.77
N MET A 52 21.34 -13.73 5.07
CA MET A 52 21.54 -14.74 6.11
C MET A 52 20.23 -15.35 6.62
N GLY A 53 19.07 -14.98 6.07
CA GLY A 53 17.75 -15.50 6.42
C GLY A 53 17.15 -14.92 7.71
N GLY A 54 17.56 -13.71 8.11
CA GLY A 54 17.00 -12.98 9.23
C GLY A 54 15.89 -11.99 8.84
N ASP A 55 15.08 -11.62 9.82
CA ASP A 55 14.08 -10.56 9.72
C ASP A 55 14.59 -9.27 10.37
N VAL A 56 14.09 -8.13 9.90
CA VAL A 56 14.44 -6.80 10.40
C VAL A 56 13.17 -6.01 10.68
N SER A 57 13.18 -5.25 11.78
CA SER A 57 12.16 -4.27 12.13
C SER A 57 12.84 -2.98 12.56
N VAL A 58 12.44 -1.84 11.99
CA VAL A 58 13.10 -0.56 12.19
C VAL A 58 12.13 0.50 12.72
N ILE A 59 12.55 1.22 13.76
CA ILE A 59 11.90 2.45 14.23
C ILE A 59 12.88 3.60 14.14
N VAL A 60 12.55 4.60 13.33
CA VAL A 60 13.27 5.87 13.27
C VAL A 60 12.46 6.93 14.02
N LYS A 61 12.86 7.18 15.26
CA LYS A 61 12.12 8.03 16.19
C LYS A 61 12.51 9.50 16.05
N ASN A 62 11.63 10.39 16.47
CA ASN A 62 11.95 11.79 16.68
C ASN A 62 11.85 12.09 18.17
N GLY A 63 12.98 12.02 18.88
CA GLY A 63 13.00 12.13 20.34
C GLY A 63 12.45 10.88 21.04
N LYS A 64 11.34 11.00 21.79
CA LYS A 64 10.69 9.88 22.50
C LYS A 64 9.69 9.17 21.58
N SER A 65 9.69 7.84 21.59
CA SER A 65 8.75 7.02 20.81
C SER A 65 7.76 6.29 21.74
N GLU A 66 6.48 6.63 21.65
CA GLU A 66 5.42 5.96 22.41
C GLU A 66 5.23 4.49 21.97
N VAL A 67 5.50 4.21 20.68
CA VAL A 67 5.47 2.86 20.12
C VAL A 67 6.58 2.00 20.71
N LEU A 68 7.81 2.54 20.78
CA LEU A 68 8.96 1.83 21.34
C LEU A 68 8.75 1.49 22.82
N ASP A 69 8.32 2.46 23.62
CA ASP A 69 8.02 2.25 25.05
C ASP A 69 6.96 1.15 25.25
N SER A 70 5.91 1.13 24.41
CA SER A 70 4.87 0.09 24.49
C SER A 70 5.41 -1.30 24.13
N LEU A 71 6.26 -1.41 23.10
CA LEU A 71 6.88 -2.67 22.68
C LEU A 71 7.84 -3.21 23.75
N THR A 72 8.74 -2.37 24.27
CA THR A 72 9.68 -2.78 25.32
C THR A 72 8.95 -3.26 26.58
N ARG A 73 7.83 -2.61 26.94
CA ARG A 73 6.98 -3.06 28.06
C ARG A 73 6.29 -4.38 27.78
N ALA A 74 5.78 -4.58 26.57
CA ALA A 74 5.17 -5.84 26.16
C ALA A 74 6.17 -7.00 26.26
N TRP A 75 7.39 -6.81 25.75
CA TRP A 75 8.46 -7.80 25.85
C TRP A 75 8.88 -8.07 27.29
N SER A 76 9.10 -7.02 28.09
CA SER A 76 9.44 -7.18 29.50
C SER A 76 8.36 -7.94 30.28
N LEU A 77 7.09 -7.60 30.06
CA LEU A 77 5.96 -8.27 30.72
C LEU A 77 5.83 -9.73 30.27
N TYR A 78 6.05 -10.01 28.98
CA TYR A 78 6.07 -11.37 28.45
C TYR A 78 7.20 -12.21 29.04
N SER A 79 8.42 -11.68 29.11
CA SER A 79 9.56 -12.36 29.75
C SER A 79 9.26 -12.69 31.22
N LYS A 80 8.72 -11.75 31.99
CA LYS A 80 8.30 -11.98 33.38
C LYS A 80 7.24 -13.08 33.50
N MET A 81 6.23 -13.04 32.64
CA MET A 81 5.19 -14.08 32.55
C MET A 81 5.81 -15.46 32.27
N LYS A 82 6.80 -15.54 31.38
CA LYS A 82 7.49 -16.80 31.03
C LYS A 82 8.44 -17.29 32.12
N CYS A 83 9.03 -16.40 32.91
CA CYS A 83 9.79 -16.75 34.12
C CYS A 83 8.91 -17.19 35.30
N GLY A 84 7.58 -17.24 35.14
CA GLY A 84 6.67 -17.69 36.18
C GLY A 84 6.29 -16.61 37.21
N GLU A 85 6.64 -15.34 36.97
CA GLU A 85 6.24 -14.24 37.85
C GLU A 85 4.70 -14.13 37.86
N LYS A 86 4.11 -14.19 39.06
CA LYS A 86 2.65 -14.12 39.26
C LYS A 86 2.29 -12.78 39.89
N ASN A 87 1.95 -11.82 39.06
CA ASN A 87 1.36 -10.55 39.47
C ASN A 87 0.12 -10.25 38.60
N LYS A 88 -0.63 -9.20 38.96
CA LYS A 88 -1.86 -8.84 38.25
C LYS A 88 -1.66 -8.63 36.73
N ASP A 89 -0.52 -8.09 36.31
CA ASP A 89 -0.22 -7.74 34.92
C ASP A 89 0.22 -8.98 34.13
N THR A 90 1.06 -9.86 34.70
CA THR A 90 1.48 -11.12 34.04
C THR A 90 0.31 -12.09 33.92
N ILE A 91 -0.58 -12.14 34.92
CA ILE A 91 -1.84 -12.90 34.85
C ILE A 91 -2.73 -12.34 33.75
N ALA A 92 -2.93 -11.02 33.68
CA ALA A 92 -3.73 -10.40 32.63
C ALA A 92 -3.17 -10.68 31.23
N LEU A 93 -1.84 -10.68 31.07
CA LEU A 93 -1.21 -10.99 29.78
C LEU A 93 -1.45 -12.45 29.39
N LYS A 94 -1.25 -13.38 30.33
CA LYS A 94 -1.48 -14.80 30.14
C LYS A 94 -2.93 -15.09 29.76
N GLU A 95 -3.89 -14.48 30.45
CA GLU A 95 -5.32 -14.60 30.14
C GLU A 95 -5.62 -14.12 28.71
N PHE A 96 -5.07 -12.97 28.32
CA PHE A 96 -5.26 -12.41 26.99
C PHE A 96 -4.69 -13.31 25.88
N ILE A 97 -3.43 -13.74 26.01
CA ILE A 97 -2.79 -14.65 25.06
C ILE A 97 -3.58 -15.96 24.96
N ASN A 98 -3.88 -16.60 26.09
CA ASN A 98 -4.63 -17.87 26.12
C ASN A 98 -6.01 -17.75 25.46
N HIS A 99 -6.68 -16.60 25.61
CA HIS A 99 -7.97 -16.38 24.98
C HIS A 99 -7.88 -16.40 23.45
N VAL A 100 -6.90 -15.69 22.89
CA VAL A 100 -6.69 -15.62 21.43
C VAL A 100 -6.17 -16.96 20.90
N GLU A 101 -5.36 -17.67 21.68
CA GLU A 101 -4.72 -18.91 21.28
C GLU A 101 -5.68 -20.08 21.01
N LYS A 102 -6.87 -20.03 21.61
CA LYS A 102 -7.98 -20.96 21.28
C LYS A 102 -8.27 -21.03 19.78
N LYS A 103 -7.97 -19.95 19.03
CA LYS A 103 -8.11 -19.90 17.57
C LYS A 103 -6.77 -19.83 16.82
N ALA A 104 -5.75 -19.22 17.42
CA ALA A 104 -4.48 -18.94 16.74
C ALA A 104 -3.54 -20.16 16.61
N LYS A 105 -3.66 -21.15 17.52
CA LYS A 105 -2.91 -22.42 17.52
C LYS A 105 -1.38 -22.23 17.56
N GLY A 106 -0.88 -21.55 18.58
CA GLY A 106 0.52 -21.20 18.85
C GLY A 106 0.99 -19.91 18.19
N ARG A 107 0.31 -19.44 17.13
CA ARG A 107 0.80 -18.33 16.29
C ARG A 107 0.72 -16.96 16.95
N PHE A 108 -0.17 -16.77 17.92
CA PHE A 108 -0.37 -15.46 18.55
C PHE A 108 0.62 -15.22 19.68
N GLU A 109 0.93 -16.23 20.49
CA GLU A 109 1.94 -16.14 21.53
C GLU A 109 3.32 -15.81 20.95
N GLU A 110 3.64 -16.37 19.78
CA GLU A 110 4.90 -16.08 19.09
C GLU A 110 5.12 -14.58 18.91
N ILE A 111 4.08 -13.76 18.67
CA ILE A 111 4.26 -12.32 18.43
C ILE A 111 4.72 -11.53 19.66
N TRP A 112 4.61 -12.11 20.85
CA TRP A 112 5.01 -11.46 22.11
C TRP A 112 6.47 -11.66 22.47
N LYS A 113 7.18 -12.55 21.77
CA LYS A 113 8.61 -12.77 22.02
C LYS A 113 9.41 -11.51 21.68
N PRO A 114 10.41 -11.15 22.51
CA PRO A 114 11.33 -10.06 22.19
C PRO A 114 12.08 -10.32 20.88
N ALA A 115 12.63 -9.27 20.29
CA ALA A 115 13.60 -9.43 19.21
C ALA A 115 14.83 -10.20 19.70
N ASP A 116 15.42 -10.99 18.81
CA ASP A 116 16.60 -11.81 19.11
C ASP A 116 17.86 -10.94 19.19
N VAL A 117 17.88 -9.84 18.43
CA VAL A 117 18.95 -8.83 18.43
C VAL A 117 18.32 -7.44 18.51
N LEU A 118 18.69 -6.66 19.53
CA LEU A 118 18.35 -5.25 19.67
C LEU A 118 19.59 -4.40 19.33
N LEU A 119 19.38 -3.43 18.44
CA LEU A 119 20.40 -2.47 18.01
C LEU A 119 19.86 -1.04 18.16
N LEU A 120 20.63 -0.19 18.82
CA LEU A 120 20.34 1.22 19.06
C LEU A 120 21.44 2.07 18.42
N SER A 121 21.11 3.25 17.89
CA SER A 121 22.12 4.22 17.45
C SER A 121 23.05 4.63 18.59
N GLY A 122 24.36 4.53 18.38
CA GLY A 122 25.42 5.13 19.18
C GLY A 122 26.28 6.09 18.35
N ASP A 123 27.39 6.57 18.91
CA ASP A 123 28.20 7.62 18.28
C ASP A 123 28.94 7.15 17.01
N GLU A 124 29.44 5.91 17.02
CA GLU A 124 30.25 5.34 15.94
C GLU A 124 29.53 4.24 15.13
N GLY A 125 28.34 3.84 15.56
CA GLY A 125 27.62 2.72 14.98
C GLY A 125 26.38 2.33 15.76
N PHE A 126 25.77 1.22 15.37
CA PHE A 126 24.73 0.56 16.14
C PHE A 126 25.35 -0.22 17.30
N ALA A 127 24.79 -0.06 18.51
CA ALA A 127 25.20 -0.75 19.72
C ALA A 127 24.03 -1.52 20.35
N GLY A 128 24.33 -2.62 21.03
CA GLY A 128 23.32 -3.44 21.69
C GLY A 128 23.82 -4.86 21.94
N ASN A 129 23.08 -5.86 21.48
CA ASN A 129 23.53 -7.26 21.59
C ASN A 129 24.84 -7.52 20.82
N ILE A 130 25.06 -6.77 19.74
CA ILE A 130 26.29 -6.73 18.95
C ILE A 130 26.57 -5.27 18.57
N ASN A 131 27.84 -4.94 18.34
CA ASN A 131 28.24 -3.62 17.86
C ASN A 131 28.52 -3.69 16.35
N LEU A 132 27.90 -2.80 15.59
CA LEU A 132 28.04 -2.71 14.14
C LEU A 132 28.39 -1.26 13.76
N PRO A 133 29.51 -1.02 13.08
CA PRO A 133 29.90 0.34 12.72
C PRO A 133 28.94 0.91 11.66
N TYR A 134 28.81 2.23 11.60
CA TYR A 134 28.10 2.86 10.49
C TYR A 134 28.85 2.70 9.16
N ARG A 135 28.07 2.50 8.09
CA ARG A 135 28.51 2.33 6.71
C ARG A 135 27.69 3.13 5.69
N PRO A 136 27.63 4.47 5.80
CA PRO A 136 26.87 5.32 4.88
C PRO A 136 27.63 5.64 3.56
N GLU A 137 28.91 5.26 3.42
CA GLU A 137 29.83 5.73 2.38
C GLU A 137 29.48 5.26 0.95
N TRP A 138 28.43 4.46 0.81
CA TRP A 138 27.88 4.10 -0.50
C TRP A 138 26.98 5.20 -1.08
N PHE A 139 26.37 6.02 -0.22
CA PHE A 139 25.37 7.01 -0.62
C PHE A 139 26.04 8.29 -1.15
N VAL A 140 25.60 8.76 -2.32
CA VAL A 140 25.99 10.05 -2.89
C VAL A 140 24.72 10.80 -3.29
N GLN A 141 24.64 12.07 -2.90
CA GLN A 141 23.51 12.91 -3.28
C GLN A 141 23.47 13.10 -4.81
N TYR A 142 22.30 12.87 -5.41
CA TYR A 142 22.07 13.01 -6.84
C TYR A 142 20.78 13.80 -7.09
N ARG A 143 20.86 14.86 -7.90
CA ARG A 143 19.76 15.81 -8.16
C ARG A 143 19.03 16.24 -6.87
N TRP A 144 19.79 16.45 -5.81
CA TRP A 144 19.25 16.58 -4.45
C TRP A 144 18.36 17.81 -4.28
N LYS A 145 18.69 18.91 -4.98
CA LYS A 145 17.86 20.13 -4.99
C LYS A 145 16.49 19.84 -5.59
N GLU A 146 16.43 19.15 -6.72
CA GLU A 146 15.19 18.75 -7.38
C GLU A 146 14.43 17.71 -6.57
N MET A 147 15.12 16.78 -5.89
CA MET A 147 14.49 15.84 -4.95
C MET A 147 13.79 16.56 -3.81
N LEU A 148 14.47 17.51 -3.15
CA LEU A 148 13.88 18.30 -2.07
C LEU A 148 12.69 19.12 -2.57
N GLN A 149 12.78 19.71 -3.76
CA GLN A 149 11.66 20.41 -4.42
C GLN A 149 10.49 19.47 -4.70
N THR A 150 10.76 18.27 -5.21
CA THR A 150 9.75 17.23 -5.49
C THR A 150 9.01 16.87 -4.22
N SER A 151 9.73 16.54 -3.15
CA SER A 151 9.13 16.23 -1.84
C SER A 151 8.33 17.40 -1.28
N ASP A 152 8.82 18.64 -1.44
CA ASP A 152 8.14 19.85 -0.98
C ASP A 152 6.82 20.09 -1.74
N VAL A 153 6.83 19.91 -3.07
CA VAL A 153 5.63 19.99 -3.91
C VAL A 153 4.61 18.94 -3.49
N ILE A 154 5.01 17.68 -3.26
CA ILE A 154 4.13 16.62 -2.78
C ILE A 154 3.52 17.00 -1.42
N LEU A 155 4.33 17.42 -0.45
CA LEU A 155 3.86 17.77 0.90
C LEU A 155 2.84 18.92 0.87
N ARG A 156 3.04 19.92 0.00
CA ARG A 156 2.14 21.08 -0.11
C ARG A 156 0.91 20.84 -0.98
N GLN A 157 1.08 20.23 -2.14
CA GLN A 157 0.02 20.11 -3.15
C GLN A 157 -0.78 18.81 -2.99
N VAL A 158 -0.12 17.69 -2.71
CA VAL A 158 -0.79 16.38 -2.56
C VAL A 158 -1.31 16.19 -1.14
N TYR A 159 -0.45 16.36 -0.12
CA TYR A 159 -0.88 16.18 1.28
C TYR A 159 -1.51 17.41 1.92
N ASN A 160 -1.15 18.61 1.43
CA ASN A 160 -1.46 19.88 2.08
C ASN A 160 -1.12 19.84 3.58
N ILE A 161 0.05 19.30 3.91
CA ILE A 161 0.43 18.95 5.28
C ILE A 161 0.33 20.18 6.19
N LYS A 162 -0.28 20.02 7.37
CA LYS A 162 -0.53 21.11 8.31
C LYS A 162 0.46 21.09 9.47
N LYS A 163 0.75 22.28 10.00
CA LYS A 163 1.53 22.42 11.23
C LYS A 163 0.88 21.63 12.35
N GLY A 164 1.67 20.81 13.03
CA GLY A 164 1.22 19.98 14.15
C GLY A 164 0.65 18.61 13.76
N GLU A 165 0.42 18.32 12.47
CA GLU A 165 0.15 16.95 12.05
C GLU A 165 1.37 16.07 12.34
N ARG A 166 1.14 14.78 12.60
CA ARG A 166 2.15 13.72 12.67
C ARG A 166 2.26 13.05 11.31
N PHE A 167 3.46 13.06 10.75
CA PHE A 167 3.73 12.48 9.43
C PHE A 167 4.63 11.26 9.55
N ASN A 168 4.20 10.12 9.02
CA ASN A 168 5.02 8.90 9.05
C ASN A 168 5.53 8.54 7.66
N ILE A 169 6.81 8.17 7.56
CA ILE A 169 7.45 7.74 6.31
C ILE A 169 7.80 6.26 6.43
N GLY A 170 7.23 5.41 5.58
CA GLY A 170 7.66 4.03 5.42
C GLY A 170 8.66 3.92 4.29
N PHE A 171 9.77 3.23 4.55
CA PHE A 171 10.79 2.93 3.53
C PHE A 171 10.93 1.42 3.35
N GLU A 172 11.51 1.01 2.22
CA GLU A 172 11.74 -0.39 1.90
C GLU A 172 13.11 -0.85 2.36
N LEU A 173 13.15 -2.03 2.98
CA LEU A 173 14.41 -2.66 3.34
C LEU A 173 15.05 -3.30 2.10
N MET A 174 16.38 -3.27 2.03
CA MET A 174 17.09 -4.03 1.01
C MET A 174 16.94 -5.52 1.29
N LEU A 175 16.51 -6.27 0.28
CA LEU A 175 16.36 -7.72 0.31
C LEU A 175 17.59 -8.39 -0.30
N ALA A 176 17.65 -9.71 -0.16
CA ALA A 176 18.60 -10.53 -0.90
C ALA A 176 18.42 -10.34 -2.41
N ASN A 177 19.52 -10.35 -3.18
CA ASN A 177 19.48 -10.12 -4.63
C ASN A 177 18.46 -11.01 -5.37
N LYS A 178 18.35 -12.29 -4.97
CA LYS A 178 17.40 -13.26 -5.55
C LYS A 178 15.93 -12.87 -5.33
N ASP A 179 15.67 -12.06 -4.31
CA ASP A 179 14.34 -11.65 -3.88
C ASP A 179 13.99 -10.25 -4.36
N LEU A 180 14.84 -9.58 -5.14
CA LEU A 180 14.48 -8.35 -5.84
C LEU A 180 13.65 -8.66 -7.09
N ASP A 181 12.79 -7.74 -7.50
CA ASP A 181 12.03 -7.74 -8.77
C ASP A 181 12.46 -6.63 -9.73
N LYS A 182 13.29 -5.70 -9.23
CA LYS A 182 13.84 -4.53 -9.92
C LYS A 182 15.34 -4.44 -9.66
N PRO A 183 16.08 -3.67 -10.47
CA PRO A 183 17.48 -3.37 -10.19
C PRO A 183 17.72 -2.91 -8.75
N LYS A 184 18.86 -3.31 -8.19
CA LYS A 184 19.27 -2.98 -6.81
C LYS A 184 19.28 -1.47 -6.59
N GLU A 185 19.76 -0.74 -7.58
CA GLU A 185 19.87 0.71 -7.57
C GLU A 185 18.51 1.40 -7.34
N ASP A 186 17.41 0.81 -7.78
CA ASP A 186 16.08 1.40 -7.60
C ASP A 186 15.56 1.25 -6.17
N TYR A 187 15.98 0.18 -5.48
CA TYR A 187 15.77 0.05 -4.05
C TYR A 187 16.67 1.01 -3.26
N LEU A 188 17.91 1.25 -3.70
CA LEU A 188 18.78 2.26 -3.10
C LEU A 188 18.23 3.69 -3.30
N ASP A 189 17.64 3.97 -4.47
CA ASP A 189 16.94 5.22 -4.78
C ASP A 189 15.79 5.50 -3.77
N SER A 190 15.14 4.45 -3.24
CA SER A 190 14.10 4.58 -2.21
C SER A 190 14.60 5.23 -0.90
N TYR A 191 15.87 5.00 -0.52
CA TYR A 191 16.48 5.62 0.66
C TYR A 191 16.63 7.12 0.44
N ALA A 192 17.10 7.53 -0.74
CA ALA A 192 17.23 8.93 -1.09
C ALA A 192 15.87 9.64 -1.12
N ILE A 193 14.82 9.00 -1.67
CA ILE A 193 13.44 9.51 -1.68
C ILE A 193 12.93 9.72 -0.25
N CYS A 194 13.05 8.71 0.61
CA CYS A 194 12.59 8.78 2.00
C CYS A 194 13.34 9.84 2.80
N TRP A 195 14.66 9.96 2.61
CA TRP A 195 15.46 10.98 3.29
C TRP A 195 15.09 12.39 2.81
N ALA A 196 14.89 12.61 1.51
CA ALA A 196 14.45 13.90 0.97
C ALA A 196 13.05 14.27 1.51
N MET A 197 12.14 13.30 1.54
CA MET A 197 10.81 13.46 2.12
C MET A 197 10.87 13.83 3.61
N LEU A 198 11.73 13.17 4.39
CA LEU A 198 11.97 13.50 5.80
C LEU A 198 12.47 14.93 5.98
N GLN A 199 13.49 15.33 5.21
CA GLN A 199 14.09 16.66 5.31
C GLN A 199 13.10 17.76 4.94
N SER A 200 12.31 17.56 3.88
CA SER A 200 11.25 18.49 3.51
C SER A 200 10.10 18.51 4.53
N ALA A 201 9.71 17.37 5.09
CA ALA A 201 8.65 17.28 6.09
C ALA A 201 8.99 18.02 7.40
N LYS A 202 10.27 18.04 7.82
CA LYS A 202 10.73 18.77 9.03
C LYS A 202 10.37 20.27 9.00
N LYS A 203 10.14 20.86 7.83
CA LYS A 203 9.70 22.26 7.67
C LYS A 203 8.27 22.50 8.14
N TYR A 204 7.43 21.45 8.15
CA TYR A 204 5.99 21.55 8.34
C TYR A 204 5.47 20.76 9.55
N THR A 205 6.13 19.65 9.90
CA THR A 205 5.61 18.63 10.83
C THR A 205 6.76 17.97 11.61
N ILE A 206 6.41 17.09 12.56
CA ILE A 206 7.32 16.21 13.27
C ILE A 206 7.26 14.84 12.60
N PRO A 207 8.15 14.53 11.64
CA PRO A 207 8.12 13.26 10.96
C PRO A 207 8.76 12.13 11.78
N THR A 208 8.30 10.90 11.54
CA THR A 208 8.94 9.64 11.97
C THR A 208 9.14 8.73 10.77
N MET A 209 10.00 7.72 10.88
CA MET A 209 10.13 6.70 9.84
C MET A 209 10.11 5.28 10.42
N GLY A 210 9.87 4.29 9.57
CA GLY A 210 10.01 2.89 9.93
C GLY A 210 9.94 1.97 8.73
N ALA A 211 10.40 0.75 8.94
CA ALA A 211 10.38 -0.31 7.94
C ALA A 211 10.35 -1.67 8.63
N SER A 212 10.01 -2.72 7.88
CA SER A 212 10.02 -4.10 8.37
C SER A 212 10.20 -5.05 7.21
N SER A 213 10.78 -6.22 7.45
CA SER A 213 10.94 -7.24 6.41
C SER A 213 9.61 -7.57 5.73
N PRO A 214 9.54 -7.51 4.39
CA PRO A 214 8.35 -7.93 3.66
C PRO A 214 8.23 -9.46 3.67
N ARG A 215 7.14 -9.95 3.09
CA ARG A 215 6.84 -11.38 2.91
C ARG A 215 6.65 -11.69 1.44
N MET A 216 7.26 -12.76 0.96
CA MET A 216 7.15 -13.18 -0.45
C MET A 216 5.80 -13.82 -0.80
N SER A 217 4.91 -13.99 0.18
CA SER A 217 3.53 -14.40 -0.04
C SER A 217 2.62 -13.72 0.98
N MET A 218 1.43 -13.30 0.53
CA MET A 218 0.36 -12.80 1.39
C MET A 218 -0.16 -13.84 2.39
N LEU A 219 0.23 -15.11 2.25
CA LEU A 219 -0.14 -16.19 3.16
C LEU A 219 0.79 -16.36 4.35
N LEU A 220 1.99 -15.77 4.31
CA LEU A 220 2.97 -15.83 5.39
C LEU A 220 2.61 -14.85 6.52
N PRO A 221 2.94 -15.16 7.78
CA PRO A 221 2.74 -14.24 8.90
C PRO A 221 3.58 -12.97 8.73
N MET A 222 3.06 -11.84 9.22
CA MET A 222 3.80 -10.59 9.32
C MET A 222 5.06 -10.73 10.18
N GLU A 223 6.05 -9.85 9.98
CA GLU A 223 7.19 -9.71 10.91
C GLU A 223 6.71 -9.49 12.34
N ARG A 224 7.32 -10.23 13.28
CA ARG A 224 6.82 -10.42 14.66
C ARG A 224 6.53 -9.11 15.39
N SER A 225 7.48 -8.16 15.38
CA SER A 225 7.36 -6.86 16.03
C SER A 225 6.32 -5.98 15.36
N SER A 226 6.22 -6.05 14.03
CA SER A 226 5.20 -5.33 13.26
C SER A 226 3.80 -5.86 13.57
N ASP A 227 3.62 -7.18 13.71
CA ASP A 227 2.36 -7.81 14.11
C ASP A 227 1.98 -7.44 15.55
N LEU A 228 2.95 -7.48 16.48
CA LEU A 228 2.74 -7.03 17.85
C LEU A 228 2.33 -5.55 17.90
N ARG A 229 3.02 -4.67 17.18
CA ARG A 229 2.67 -3.24 17.09
C ARG A 229 1.25 -3.04 16.55
N ALA A 230 0.88 -3.75 15.48
CA ALA A 230 -0.47 -3.71 14.93
C ALA A 230 -1.51 -4.22 15.94
N THR A 231 -1.21 -5.31 16.66
CA THR A 231 -2.07 -5.89 17.70
C THR A 231 -2.29 -4.89 18.83
N LEU A 232 -1.23 -4.31 19.38
CA LEU A 232 -1.29 -3.36 20.49
C LEU A 232 -2.13 -2.13 20.09
N LEU A 233 -1.86 -1.54 18.92
CA LEU A 233 -2.63 -0.40 18.45
C LEU A 233 -4.10 -0.76 18.19
N GLY A 234 -4.36 -1.86 17.48
CA GLY A 234 -5.72 -2.27 17.14
C GLY A 234 -6.58 -2.59 18.35
N CYS A 235 -5.99 -3.28 19.34
CA CYS A 235 -6.66 -3.60 20.60
C CYS A 235 -6.89 -2.35 21.44
N GLU A 236 -5.94 -1.43 21.52
CA GLU A 236 -6.12 -0.14 22.21
C GLU A 236 -7.31 0.64 21.62
N LEU A 237 -7.39 0.71 20.30
CA LEU A 237 -8.48 1.39 19.59
C LEU A 237 -9.84 0.68 19.72
N SER A 238 -9.85 -0.56 20.19
CA SER A 238 -11.04 -1.41 20.30
C SER A 238 -11.34 -1.83 21.75
N LYS A 239 -10.54 -1.41 22.74
CA LYS A 239 -10.59 -1.91 24.14
C LYS A 239 -11.91 -1.66 24.87
N ASN A 240 -12.70 -0.71 24.35
CA ASN A 240 -14.00 -0.35 24.90
C ASN A 240 -15.15 -1.17 24.31
N ILE A 241 -14.88 -2.02 23.31
CA ILE A 241 -15.89 -2.90 22.75
C ILE A 241 -16.21 -4.01 23.73
N ASP A 242 -17.50 -4.28 23.89
CA ASP A 242 -18.04 -5.34 24.73
C ASP A 242 -17.89 -6.71 24.04
N GLU A 243 -16.65 -7.20 23.96
CA GLU A 243 -16.32 -8.61 23.68
C GLU A 243 -15.25 -9.10 24.67
N PRO A 244 -15.26 -10.39 25.07
CA PRO A 244 -14.36 -10.91 26.10
C PRO A 244 -12.88 -10.59 25.88
N VAL A 245 -12.38 -10.74 24.65
CA VAL A 245 -10.98 -10.48 24.29
C VAL A 245 -10.56 -9.02 24.53
N PHE A 246 -11.42 -8.04 24.26
CA PHE A 246 -11.11 -6.62 24.48
C PHE A 246 -11.25 -6.21 25.94
N LYS A 247 -12.15 -6.86 26.71
CA LYS A 247 -12.19 -6.73 28.17
C LYS A 247 -10.90 -7.21 28.82
N LEU A 248 -10.34 -8.33 28.35
CA LEU A 248 -9.04 -8.83 28.79
C LEU A 248 -7.92 -7.83 28.43
N TYR A 249 -7.89 -7.35 27.19
CA TYR A 249 -6.89 -6.37 26.76
C TYR A 249 -6.97 -5.04 27.53
N ARG A 250 -8.17 -4.60 27.93
CA ARG A 250 -8.34 -3.35 28.69
C ARG A 250 -7.50 -3.33 29.97
N LYS A 251 -7.33 -4.48 30.63
CA LYS A 251 -6.46 -4.66 31.81
C LYS A 251 -4.97 -4.39 31.48
N LEU A 252 -4.56 -4.64 30.24
CA LEU A 252 -3.18 -4.48 29.75
C LEU A 252 -2.87 -3.07 29.21
N SER A 253 -3.89 -2.28 28.89
CA SER A 253 -3.71 -0.96 28.26
C SER A 253 -2.80 -0.02 29.07
N ALA A 254 -2.98 0.04 30.40
CA ALA A 254 -2.14 0.88 31.26
C ALA A 254 -0.74 0.28 31.54
N PRO A 255 -0.58 -1.01 31.91
CA PRO A 255 0.75 -1.62 32.09
C PRO A 255 1.64 -1.54 30.84
N LEU A 256 1.04 -1.74 29.66
CA LEU A 256 1.73 -1.65 28.37
C LEU A 256 1.85 -0.21 27.85
N ARG A 257 1.25 0.77 28.54
CA ARG A 257 1.16 2.19 28.14
C ARG A 257 0.60 2.41 26.73
N THR A 258 -0.21 1.49 26.24
CA THR A 258 -0.78 1.61 24.90
C THR A 258 -1.80 2.74 24.80
N ASN A 259 -2.36 3.18 25.92
CA ASN A 259 -3.15 4.41 26.02
C ASN A 259 -2.39 5.70 25.66
N LYS A 260 -1.06 5.65 25.51
CA LYS A 260 -0.24 6.77 25.04
C LYS A 260 0.09 6.67 23.54
N LEU A 261 -0.26 5.58 22.87
CA LEU A 261 -0.06 5.42 21.44
C LEU A 261 -0.86 6.49 20.69
N LYS A 262 -0.20 7.08 19.70
CA LYS A 262 -0.77 8.08 18.82
C LYS A 262 -0.64 7.60 17.39
N ILE A 263 -1.67 7.88 16.60
CA ILE A 263 -1.74 7.54 15.18
C ILE A 263 -1.14 8.72 14.41
N ALA A 264 -0.43 8.43 13.33
CA ALA A 264 -0.07 9.46 12.36
C ALA A 264 -1.32 10.09 11.74
N ASP A 265 -1.26 11.37 11.41
CA ASP A 265 -2.33 12.08 10.71
C ASP A 265 -2.25 11.88 9.19
N ALA A 266 -1.02 11.68 8.70
CA ALA A 266 -0.70 11.36 7.32
C ALA A 266 0.51 10.42 7.25
N SER A 267 0.54 9.57 6.23
CA SER A 267 1.68 8.68 5.98
C SER A 267 2.09 8.67 4.51
N PHE A 268 3.38 8.56 4.23
CA PHE A 268 3.97 8.30 2.91
C PHE A 268 4.68 6.96 2.96
N PHE A 269 4.46 6.09 1.98
CA PHE A 269 5.11 4.78 1.91
C PHE A 269 5.77 4.58 0.56
N ILE A 270 6.93 3.95 0.55
CA ILE A 270 7.45 3.31 -0.65
C ILE A 270 7.10 1.82 -0.53
N SER A 271 6.58 1.25 -1.62
CA SER A 271 6.36 -0.19 -1.77
C SER A 271 7.48 -0.78 -2.61
N GLY A 272 7.99 -1.94 -2.22
CA GLY A 272 8.86 -2.79 -3.02
C GLY A 272 8.21 -4.15 -3.25
N LYS A 273 9.01 -5.15 -3.61
CA LYS A 273 8.52 -6.53 -3.76
C LYS A 273 8.09 -7.12 -2.42
N GLY A 274 6.92 -7.75 -2.43
CA GLY A 274 6.41 -8.55 -1.32
C GLY A 274 5.18 -7.93 -0.66
N TYR A 275 4.84 -8.47 0.51
CA TYR A 275 3.63 -8.17 1.25
C TYR A 275 3.95 -7.85 2.71
N PRO A 276 3.12 -7.07 3.42
CA PRO A 276 3.22 -6.91 4.87
C PRO A 276 3.05 -8.24 5.65
N GLY A 277 2.43 -9.24 5.04
CA GLY A 277 2.08 -10.51 5.68
C GLY A 277 0.78 -10.49 6.45
N LYS A 278 0.39 -11.65 6.98
CA LYS A 278 -0.84 -11.84 7.74
C LYS A 278 -0.70 -11.34 9.16
N HIS A 279 -1.61 -10.47 9.54
CA HIS A 279 -1.80 -10.04 10.91
C HIS A 279 -2.58 -11.10 11.70
N VAL A 280 -1.92 -11.79 12.63
CA VAL A 280 -2.48 -12.98 13.30
C VAL A 280 -3.76 -12.65 14.07
N PHE A 281 -3.74 -11.59 14.90
CA PHE A 281 -4.94 -11.18 15.67
C PHE A 281 -6.09 -10.81 14.73
N GLY A 282 -5.80 -10.07 13.67
CA GLY A 282 -6.77 -9.65 12.66
C GLY A 282 -7.41 -10.81 11.90
N GLU A 283 -6.64 -11.87 11.62
CA GLU A 283 -7.12 -13.06 10.94
C GLU A 283 -8.06 -13.89 11.82
N VAL A 284 -7.74 -14.08 13.11
CA VAL A 284 -8.46 -15.04 13.97
C VAL A 284 -9.48 -14.41 14.92
N ILE A 285 -9.29 -13.14 15.28
CA ILE A 285 -10.20 -12.36 16.13
C ILE A 285 -10.82 -11.22 15.33
N GLY A 286 -10.01 -10.40 14.65
CA GLY A 286 -10.44 -9.17 13.99
C GLY A 286 -10.87 -8.05 14.96
N TYR A 287 -11.15 -6.87 14.40
CA TYR A 287 -11.49 -5.66 15.13
C TYR A 287 -12.92 -5.22 14.82
N PRO A 288 -13.89 -5.52 15.70
CA PRO A 288 -15.28 -5.15 15.50
C PRO A 288 -15.46 -3.64 15.46
N SER A 289 -16.51 -3.18 14.81
CA SER A 289 -16.97 -1.79 14.93
C SER A 289 -17.67 -1.59 16.29
N PRO A 290 -17.73 -0.35 16.83
CA PRO A 290 -18.42 -0.07 18.09
C PRO A 290 -19.88 -0.53 18.13
N ASN A 291 -20.58 -0.44 16.99
CA ASN A 291 -21.97 -0.90 16.82
C ASN A 291 -22.08 -2.40 16.48
N LYS A 292 -20.98 -3.14 16.45
CA LYS A 292 -20.88 -4.58 16.14
C LYS A 292 -21.44 -4.99 14.77
N LYS A 293 -21.72 -4.04 13.86
CA LYS A 293 -22.26 -4.31 12.50
C LYS A 293 -21.21 -4.80 11.51
N THR A 294 -19.92 -4.60 11.79
CA THR A 294 -18.83 -5.02 10.92
C THR A 294 -17.55 -5.34 11.70
N ARG A 295 -16.55 -5.89 11.01
CA ARG A 295 -15.25 -6.29 11.56
C ARG A 295 -14.14 -6.06 10.54
N TRP A 296 -12.99 -5.60 11.02
CA TRP A 296 -11.78 -5.37 10.24
C TRP A 296 -10.71 -6.40 10.57
N ASN A 297 -9.93 -6.79 9.57
CA ASN A 297 -8.81 -7.74 9.71
C ASN A 297 -7.46 -7.04 9.98
N SER A 298 -7.42 -5.71 10.06
CA SER A 298 -6.23 -4.95 10.41
C SER A 298 -6.60 -3.61 11.05
N PRO A 299 -5.73 -3.03 11.91
CA PRO A 299 -5.92 -1.68 12.42
C PRO A 299 -5.88 -0.63 11.30
N GLY A 300 -5.01 -0.82 10.30
CA GLY A 300 -4.93 0.07 9.14
C GLY A 300 -6.28 0.24 8.43
N GLY A 301 -7.05 -0.85 8.32
CA GLY A 301 -8.38 -0.84 7.70
C GLY A 301 -9.32 0.21 8.29
N PHE A 302 -9.50 0.25 9.61
CA PHE A 302 -10.39 1.24 10.25
C PHE A 302 -9.71 2.55 10.64
N ILE A 303 -8.38 2.62 10.62
CA ILE A 303 -7.63 3.88 10.77
C ILE A 303 -7.78 4.73 9.50
N TYR A 304 -7.57 4.13 8.32
CA TYR A 304 -7.72 4.81 7.05
C TYR A 304 -9.17 4.82 6.57
N LYS A 305 -9.91 3.74 6.79
CA LYS A 305 -11.36 3.62 6.53
C LYS A 305 -11.75 4.11 5.12
N LEU A 306 -11.08 3.55 4.12
CA LEU A 306 -11.23 3.95 2.72
C LEU A 306 -12.64 3.68 2.20
N ASP A 307 -13.13 4.54 1.31
CA ASP A 307 -14.50 4.55 0.80
C ASP A 307 -14.92 3.26 0.08
N TYR A 308 -13.98 2.59 -0.56
CA TYR A 308 -14.22 1.34 -1.28
C TYR A 308 -14.27 0.09 -0.40
N ALA A 309 -13.91 0.19 0.89
CA ALA A 309 -14.03 -0.94 1.80
C ALA A 309 -15.51 -1.14 2.22
N PRO A 310 -16.10 -2.34 2.06
CA PRO A 310 -17.50 -2.59 2.45
C PRO A 310 -17.81 -2.27 3.91
N GLN A 311 -16.82 -2.45 4.79
CA GLN A 311 -16.91 -2.15 6.21
C GLN A 311 -17.10 -0.66 6.50
N THR A 312 -16.61 0.25 5.64
CA THR A 312 -16.66 1.71 5.85
C THR A 312 -18.09 2.22 5.99
N ARG A 313 -19.04 1.62 5.26
CA ARG A 313 -20.47 1.97 5.33
C ARG A 313 -21.13 1.61 6.66
N LEU A 314 -20.57 0.65 7.39
CA LEU A 314 -21.19 0.07 8.59
C LEU A 314 -20.51 0.53 9.88
N ASP A 315 -19.28 1.03 9.79
CA ASP A 315 -18.47 1.42 10.93
C ASP A 315 -18.68 2.90 11.30
N PRO A 316 -19.09 3.22 12.54
CA PRO A 316 -19.33 4.60 12.97
C PRO A 316 -18.04 5.37 13.28
N ARG A 317 -16.88 4.71 13.36
CA ARG A 317 -15.60 5.39 13.64
C ARG A 317 -15.26 6.37 12.52
N LEU A 318 -14.60 7.48 12.86
CA LEU A 318 -14.05 8.39 11.86
C LEU A 318 -12.71 7.89 11.34
N PRO A 319 -12.37 8.11 10.05
CA PRO A 319 -11.00 7.94 9.59
C PRO A 319 -10.07 8.84 10.42
N ARG A 320 -8.93 8.30 10.81
CA ARG A 320 -7.97 8.98 11.70
C ARG A 320 -6.70 9.42 10.98
N ALA A 321 -6.41 8.80 9.84
CA ALA A 321 -5.24 9.07 9.02
C ALA A 321 -5.59 9.03 7.53
N ARG A 322 -4.71 9.60 6.72
CA ARG A 322 -4.67 9.46 5.25
C ARG A 322 -3.28 8.98 4.83
N PHE A 323 -3.14 8.42 3.63
CA PHE A 323 -1.83 8.00 3.16
C PHE A 323 -1.68 8.13 1.66
N ALA A 324 -0.46 8.32 1.19
CA ALA A 324 -0.10 8.11 -0.20
C ALA A 324 1.08 7.16 -0.26
N PHE A 325 1.27 6.53 -1.41
CA PHE A 325 2.39 5.64 -1.63
C PHE A 325 2.96 5.77 -3.03
N THR A 326 4.24 5.42 -3.15
CA THR A 326 4.93 5.19 -4.42
C THR A 326 5.47 3.77 -4.43
N ASP A 327 5.88 3.29 -5.59
CA ASP A 327 6.70 2.09 -5.73
C ASP A 327 8.20 2.47 -5.62
N THR A 328 9.10 1.49 -5.53
CA THR A 328 10.54 1.72 -5.71
C THR A 328 10.78 2.20 -7.15
N LEU A 329 11.26 3.44 -7.30
CA LEU A 329 11.41 4.14 -8.58
C LEU A 329 12.82 4.71 -8.71
N PRO A 330 13.40 4.71 -9.92
CA PRO A 330 14.60 5.45 -10.21
C PRO A 330 14.41 6.94 -9.89
N LEU A 331 15.41 7.61 -9.30
CA LEU A 331 15.29 9.02 -8.89
C LEU A 331 14.87 9.94 -10.03
N ASP A 332 15.39 9.73 -11.23
CA ASP A 332 15.05 10.56 -12.39
C ASP A 332 13.57 10.42 -12.75
N ILE A 333 13.04 9.20 -12.73
CA ILE A 333 11.62 8.94 -12.99
C ILE A 333 10.77 9.53 -11.86
N TYR A 334 11.15 9.35 -10.60
CA TYR A 334 10.43 9.91 -9.46
C TYR A 334 10.35 11.44 -9.55
N ILE A 335 11.49 12.11 -9.76
CA ILE A 335 11.56 13.57 -9.90
C ILE A 335 10.70 14.02 -11.07
N ASP A 336 10.91 13.46 -12.26
CA ASP A 336 10.28 13.98 -13.47
C ASP A 336 8.76 13.79 -13.45
N THR A 337 8.28 12.70 -12.85
CA THR A 337 6.84 12.38 -12.79
C THR A 337 6.09 13.05 -11.64
N CYS A 338 6.79 13.43 -10.56
CA CYS A 338 6.18 13.99 -9.36
C CYS A 338 6.45 15.50 -9.18
N ASN A 339 7.52 16.04 -9.77
CA ASN A 339 7.81 17.47 -9.77
C ASN A 339 7.01 18.20 -10.86
N ILE A 340 5.70 18.17 -10.69
CA ILE A 340 4.72 18.73 -11.62
C ILE A 340 3.78 19.68 -10.89
N ASP A 341 2.99 20.44 -11.65
CA ASP A 341 1.84 21.16 -11.10
C ASP A 341 0.67 20.19 -10.92
N TRP A 342 0.51 19.67 -9.69
CA TRP A 342 -0.54 18.71 -9.35
C TRP A 342 -1.94 19.33 -9.45
N LEU A 343 -2.07 20.63 -9.20
CA LEU A 343 -3.36 21.34 -9.30
C LEU A 343 -3.77 21.55 -10.77
N ALA A 344 -2.79 21.76 -11.66
CA ALA A 344 -3.07 21.76 -13.10
C ALA A 344 -3.48 20.37 -13.61
N MET A 345 -2.86 19.31 -13.08
CA MET A 345 -3.25 17.93 -13.38
C MET A 345 -4.68 17.62 -12.87
N GLU A 346 -5.01 18.02 -11.65
CA GLU A 346 -6.36 17.93 -11.06
C GLU A 346 -7.40 18.59 -11.97
N LYS A 347 -7.14 19.80 -12.48
CA LYS A 347 -8.06 20.47 -13.41
C LYS A 347 -8.33 19.65 -14.68
N ARG A 348 -7.32 18.96 -15.21
CA ARG A 348 -7.50 18.08 -16.38
C ARG A 348 -8.32 16.85 -16.02
N ASN A 349 -8.03 16.20 -14.89
CA ASN A 349 -8.80 15.06 -14.40
C ASN A 349 -10.27 15.43 -14.19
N ASN A 350 -10.53 16.59 -13.59
CA ASN A 350 -11.88 17.11 -13.36
C ASN A 350 -12.68 17.27 -14.66
N LYS A 351 -12.08 17.75 -15.75
CA LYS A 351 -12.77 17.83 -17.05
C LYS A 351 -13.22 16.47 -17.57
N ILE A 352 -12.35 15.47 -17.46
CA ILE A 352 -12.66 14.10 -17.89
C ILE A 352 -13.71 13.47 -16.95
N ARG A 353 -13.61 13.75 -15.65
CA ARG A 353 -14.59 13.34 -14.64
C ARG A 353 -15.96 13.92 -14.95
N ASP A 354 -16.06 15.21 -15.24
CA ASP A 354 -17.33 15.89 -15.56
C ASP A 354 -18.00 15.29 -16.80
N ILE A 355 -17.21 14.91 -17.82
CA ILE A 355 -17.72 14.17 -18.99
C ILE A 355 -18.26 12.80 -18.55
N THR A 356 -17.50 12.08 -17.72
CA THR A 356 -17.86 10.74 -17.24
C THR A 356 -19.14 10.76 -16.40
N GLU A 357 -19.28 11.69 -15.45
CA GLU A 357 -20.47 11.82 -14.60
C GLU A 357 -21.74 12.24 -15.36
N ARG A 358 -21.59 12.82 -16.55
CA ARG A 358 -22.71 13.18 -17.43
C ARG A 358 -23.10 12.05 -18.40
N SER A 359 -22.31 10.99 -18.46
CA SER A 359 -22.43 9.93 -19.46
C SER A 359 -23.09 8.69 -18.88
N GLU A 360 -24.03 8.09 -19.60
CA GLU A 360 -24.59 6.79 -19.23
C GLU A 360 -23.61 5.65 -19.49
N LYS A 361 -22.74 5.85 -20.49
CA LYS A 361 -21.67 4.93 -20.88
C LYS A 361 -20.52 5.66 -21.57
N ILE A 362 -19.34 5.05 -21.55
CA ILE A 362 -18.18 5.47 -22.36
C ILE A 362 -17.97 4.45 -23.48
N ILE A 363 -17.69 4.96 -24.68
CA ILE A 363 -17.31 4.17 -25.85
C ILE A 363 -15.81 4.34 -26.10
N VAL A 364 -15.12 3.22 -26.29
CA VAL A 364 -13.71 3.18 -26.71
C VAL A 364 -13.62 2.39 -28.00
N LYS A 365 -13.20 3.03 -29.10
CA LYS A 365 -13.12 2.38 -30.41
C LYS A 365 -11.77 2.59 -31.06
N SER A 366 -11.14 1.50 -31.49
CA SER A 366 -9.96 1.53 -32.33
C SER A 366 -10.33 1.70 -33.79
N ASN A 367 -9.54 2.51 -34.50
CA ASN A 367 -9.68 2.75 -35.93
C ASN A 367 -8.64 2.00 -36.77
N ILE A 368 -7.88 1.09 -36.16
CA ILE A 368 -6.86 0.29 -36.86
C ILE A 368 -7.48 -1.03 -37.37
N ARG A 369 -6.76 -1.70 -38.28
CA ARG A 369 -7.13 -3.02 -38.79
C ARG A 369 -6.07 -4.03 -38.35
N GLU A 370 -6.29 -4.65 -37.20
CA GLU A 370 -5.44 -5.71 -36.63
C GLU A 370 -6.32 -6.92 -36.28
N LYS A 371 -5.69 -8.10 -36.03
CA LYS A 371 -6.41 -9.34 -35.66
C LYS A 371 -7.31 -9.15 -34.44
N TYR A 372 -6.82 -8.40 -33.45
CA TYR A 372 -7.57 -7.98 -32.29
C TYR A 372 -7.52 -6.46 -32.22
N VAL A 373 -8.66 -5.84 -31.94
CA VAL A 373 -8.79 -4.40 -31.80
C VAL A 373 -9.53 -4.09 -30.51
N THR A 374 -9.20 -2.95 -29.90
CA THR A 374 -9.94 -2.44 -28.75
C THR A 374 -11.27 -1.85 -29.22
N ASP A 375 -12.37 -2.42 -28.75
CA ASP A 375 -13.74 -1.96 -28.95
C ASP A 375 -14.53 -2.28 -27.67
N LEU A 376 -14.88 -1.25 -26.92
CA LEU A 376 -15.50 -1.37 -25.60
C LEU A 376 -16.70 -0.45 -25.45
N GLU A 377 -17.69 -0.96 -24.74
CA GLU A 377 -18.70 -0.19 -24.05
C GLU A 377 -18.48 -0.31 -22.54
N VAL A 378 -18.36 0.82 -21.84
CA VAL A 378 -18.17 0.91 -20.39
C VAL A 378 -19.44 1.50 -19.79
N GLY A 379 -20.21 0.71 -19.06
CA GLY A 379 -21.45 1.15 -18.42
C GLY A 379 -21.21 1.88 -17.11
N LEU A 380 -21.87 3.02 -16.92
CA LEU A 380 -21.68 3.90 -15.77
C LEU A 380 -22.90 4.00 -14.85
N VAL A 381 -24.04 3.42 -15.24
CA VAL A 381 -25.27 3.51 -14.46
C VAL A 381 -25.61 2.17 -13.85
N LYS A 382 -25.88 2.18 -12.55
CA LYS A 382 -26.28 1.01 -11.77
C LYS A 382 -27.73 0.63 -12.09
N PRO A 383 -28.15 -0.62 -11.79
CA PRO A 383 -29.54 -1.04 -12.00
C PRO A 383 -30.59 -0.18 -11.28
N ASP A 384 -30.22 0.50 -10.19
CA ASP A 384 -31.10 1.41 -9.45
C ASP A 384 -31.17 2.84 -10.04
N GLY A 385 -30.53 3.07 -11.19
CA GLY A 385 -30.48 4.36 -11.88
C GLY A 385 -29.44 5.34 -11.30
N THR A 386 -28.73 4.97 -10.23
CA THR A 386 -27.64 5.80 -9.70
C THR A 386 -26.37 5.64 -10.51
N HIS A 387 -25.59 6.72 -10.61
CA HIS A 387 -24.33 6.72 -11.35
C HIS A 387 -23.17 6.14 -10.51
N ARG A 388 -22.33 5.36 -11.18
CA ARG A 388 -20.98 5.00 -10.73
C ARG A 388 -20.17 6.28 -10.51
N TRP A 389 -19.23 6.20 -9.58
CA TRP A 389 -18.48 7.39 -9.17
C TRP A 389 -17.16 7.51 -9.93
N ALA A 390 -17.05 8.58 -10.72
CA ALA A 390 -15.82 8.97 -11.38
C ALA A 390 -14.91 9.75 -10.42
N ARG A 391 -13.64 9.40 -10.39
CA ARG A 391 -12.63 9.83 -9.40
C ARG A 391 -11.39 10.34 -10.13
N GLY A 392 -10.61 11.18 -9.46
CA GLY A 392 -9.25 11.53 -9.87
C GLY A 392 -8.21 10.76 -9.05
N SER A 393 -6.98 10.66 -9.55
CA SER A 393 -5.80 10.25 -8.78
C SER A 393 -4.74 11.36 -8.74
N ASP A 394 -5.07 12.50 -8.14
CA ASP A 394 -4.21 13.69 -8.13
C ASP A 394 -3.88 14.16 -6.70
N VAL A 395 -4.82 14.84 -6.05
CA VAL A 395 -4.62 15.49 -4.74
C VAL A 395 -5.57 14.93 -3.68
N ASP A 396 -5.90 13.64 -3.79
CA ASP A 396 -6.90 12.97 -2.95
C ASP A 396 -6.56 12.99 -1.45
N THR A 397 -5.28 13.09 -1.11
CA THR A 397 -4.80 12.99 0.29
C THR A 397 -4.63 14.34 0.98
N ARG A 398 -5.27 15.41 0.49
CA ARG A 398 -5.28 16.72 1.16
C ARG A 398 -6.06 16.73 2.48
N PHE A 399 -7.02 15.82 2.64
CA PHE A 399 -7.88 15.74 3.83
C PHE A 399 -7.96 14.31 4.37
N LYS A 400 -8.20 14.15 5.67
CA LYS A 400 -8.46 12.82 6.26
C LYS A 400 -9.82 12.25 5.90
N ILE A 401 -10.82 13.12 5.72
CA ILE A 401 -12.17 12.73 5.31
C ILE A 401 -12.30 13.02 3.82
N ASN A 402 -12.76 12.03 3.06
CA ASN A 402 -13.15 12.21 1.68
C ASN A 402 -14.42 13.08 1.62
N LYS A 403 -14.24 14.35 1.27
CA LYS A 403 -15.32 15.34 1.23
C LYS A 403 -16.34 15.04 0.13
N GLU A 404 -15.87 14.55 -1.01
CA GLU A 404 -16.72 14.22 -2.16
C GLU A 404 -17.60 13.01 -1.84
N TYR A 405 -16.98 11.93 -1.33
CA TYR A 405 -17.72 10.76 -0.88
C TYR A 405 -18.72 11.10 0.24
N TYR A 406 -18.32 11.95 1.19
CA TYR A 406 -19.21 12.40 2.26
C TYR A 406 -20.41 13.20 1.71
N LYS A 407 -20.18 14.12 0.77
CA LYS A 407 -21.26 14.89 0.12
C LYS A 407 -22.25 13.97 -0.63
N ARG A 408 -21.74 12.94 -1.31
CA ARG A 408 -22.55 11.98 -2.09
C ARG A 408 -23.35 11.00 -1.22
N THR A 409 -22.79 10.55 -0.10
CA THR A 409 -23.31 9.39 0.63
C THR A 409 -23.69 9.66 2.07
N GLY A 410 -23.29 10.79 2.64
CA GLY A 410 -23.36 11.06 4.08
C GLY A 410 -22.38 10.24 4.93
N ILE A 411 -21.51 9.43 4.31
CA ILE A 411 -20.58 8.54 5.03
C ILE A 411 -19.18 9.17 5.10
N LYS A 412 -18.63 9.22 6.31
CA LYS A 412 -17.26 9.70 6.55
C LYS A 412 -16.27 8.57 6.29
N ALA A 413 -15.66 8.57 5.10
CA ALA A 413 -14.58 7.69 4.66
C ALA A 413 -13.25 8.46 4.59
N GLY A 414 -12.13 7.75 4.59
CA GLY A 414 -10.80 8.34 4.43
C GLY A 414 -10.27 8.36 3.01
N ASN A 415 -9.06 8.90 2.85
CA ASN A 415 -8.43 9.13 1.55
C ASN A 415 -7.10 8.39 1.40
N MET A 416 -6.80 8.04 0.14
CA MET A 416 -5.50 7.56 -0.31
C MET A 416 -5.10 8.21 -1.64
N ALA A 417 -3.81 8.19 -2.00
CA ALA A 417 -3.33 8.64 -3.30
C ALA A 417 -2.13 7.80 -3.77
N ASN A 418 -1.94 7.75 -5.08
CA ASN A 418 -0.72 7.23 -5.71
C ASN A 418 0.24 8.39 -5.99
N ILE A 419 1.54 8.13 -5.89
CA ILE A 419 2.62 9.05 -6.26
C ILE A 419 3.56 8.26 -7.19
N PRO A 420 3.69 8.62 -8.49
CA PRO A 420 2.96 9.67 -9.19
C PRO A 420 1.46 9.38 -9.31
N GLY A 421 0.68 10.46 -9.46
CA GLY A 421 -0.73 10.40 -9.81
C GLY A 421 -0.96 10.78 -11.28
N GLY A 422 -2.22 10.93 -11.65
CA GLY A 422 -2.64 11.47 -12.94
C GLY A 422 -3.49 10.51 -13.74
N GLU A 423 -4.69 10.22 -13.25
CA GLU A 423 -5.77 9.68 -14.07
C GLU A 423 -7.14 10.18 -13.61
N MET A 424 -8.13 10.00 -14.48
CA MET A 424 -9.53 9.88 -14.10
C MET A 424 -9.90 8.40 -14.17
N PHE A 425 -10.56 7.86 -13.14
CA PHE A 425 -11.00 6.48 -13.12
C PHE A 425 -12.41 6.31 -12.55
N THR A 426 -13.03 5.18 -12.85
CA THR A 426 -14.32 4.79 -12.28
C THR A 426 -14.37 3.28 -12.08
N THR A 427 -15.12 2.84 -11.08
CA THR A 427 -15.58 1.45 -11.05
C THR A 427 -16.71 1.31 -12.06
N PRO A 428 -16.57 0.52 -13.13
CA PRO A 428 -17.65 0.37 -14.10
C PRO A 428 -18.78 -0.50 -13.52
N GLU A 429 -20.02 -0.28 -13.99
CA GLU A 429 -21.07 -1.26 -13.76
C GLU A 429 -20.76 -2.54 -14.54
N TYR A 430 -20.43 -2.36 -15.81
CA TYR A 430 -19.99 -3.40 -16.73
C TYR A 430 -18.97 -2.86 -17.73
N ILE A 431 -18.19 -3.76 -18.32
CA ILE A 431 -17.50 -3.51 -19.59
C ILE A 431 -17.87 -4.64 -20.55
N GLU A 432 -18.23 -4.29 -21.77
CA GLU A 432 -18.57 -5.24 -22.83
C GLU A 432 -17.71 -4.97 -24.06
N GLY A 433 -17.11 -6.01 -24.63
CA GLY A 433 -16.28 -5.87 -25.82
C GLY A 433 -14.91 -6.56 -25.68
N THR A 434 -13.92 -6.05 -26.38
CA THR A 434 -12.54 -6.57 -26.36
C THR A 434 -11.57 -5.42 -26.12
N PHE A 435 -10.56 -5.61 -25.28
CA PHE A 435 -9.42 -4.68 -25.22
C PHE A 435 -8.09 -5.40 -25.40
N VAL A 436 -7.14 -4.65 -25.94
CA VAL A 436 -5.78 -5.11 -26.24
C VAL A 436 -4.80 -4.36 -25.34
N GLY A 437 -4.36 -5.02 -24.28
CA GLY A 437 -3.29 -4.59 -23.38
C GLY A 437 -1.92 -4.77 -24.01
N ASP A 438 -1.23 -3.68 -24.32
CA ASP A 438 0.00 -3.70 -25.11
C ASP A 438 1.16 -2.91 -24.50
N VAL A 439 1.01 -2.46 -23.24
CA VAL A 439 2.03 -1.68 -22.52
C VAL A 439 2.60 -2.46 -21.34
N VAL A 440 1.79 -2.69 -20.29
CA VAL A 440 2.23 -3.35 -19.05
C VAL A 440 1.03 -3.98 -18.35
N ILE A 441 1.27 -5.04 -17.57
CA ILE A 441 0.32 -5.62 -16.62
C ILE A 441 0.97 -5.78 -15.24
N SER A 442 0.22 -5.53 -14.18
CA SER A 442 0.67 -5.73 -12.79
C SER A 442 0.01 -6.91 -12.10
N ILE A 443 0.84 -7.85 -11.65
CA ILE A 443 0.38 -9.06 -10.97
C ILE A 443 1.02 -9.13 -9.58
N ASP A 444 2.26 -9.60 -9.51
CA ASP A 444 3.15 -9.60 -8.35
C ASP A 444 4.33 -8.62 -8.53
N GLN A 445 4.57 -8.21 -9.77
CA GLN A 445 5.48 -7.17 -10.22
C GLN A 445 4.92 -6.61 -11.54
N SER A 446 5.63 -5.66 -12.15
CA SER A 446 5.31 -5.14 -13.48
C SER A 446 5.82 -6.08 -14.58
N TYR A 447 4.96 -6.41 -15.54
CA TYR A 447 5.33 -7.20 -16.73
C TYR A 447 5.11 -6.39 -17.98
N ARG A 448 6.17 -6.19 -18.78
CA ARG A 448 6.07 -5.54 -20.08
C ARG A 448 5.23 -6.38 -21.04
N LEU A 449 4.31 -5.71 -21.71
CA LEU A 449 3.58 -6.23 -22.87
C LEU A 449 4.12 -5.53 -24.12
N SER A 450 3.68 -5.97 -25.30
CA SER A 450 3.99 -5.26 -26.54
C SER A 450 2.89 -5.47 -27.57
N PRO A 451 2.82 -4.62 -28.61
CA PRO A 451 1.89 -4.82 -29.72
C PRO A 451 2.06 -6.18 -30.43
N LYS A 452 3.27 -6.77 -30.40
CA LYS A 452 3.56 -8.08 -31.00
C LYS A 452 3.12 -9.26 -30.13
N ASN A 453 3.04 -9.05 -28.82
CA ASN A 453 2.64 -10.08 -27.84
C ASN A 453 1.75 -9.44 -26.75
N PRO A 454 0.55 -8.95 -27.13
CA PRO A 454 -0.32 -8.23 -26.21
C PRO A 454 -1.13 -9.20 -25.35
N MET A 455 -1.65 -8.71 -24.24
CA MET A 455 -2.71 -9.37 -23.50
C MET A 455 -4.07 -8.98 -24.11
N VAL A 456 -4.84 -9.96 -24.58
CA VAL A 456 -6.16 -9.72 -25.19
C VAL A 456 -7.24 -10.28 -24.28
N VAL A 457 -8.14 -9.40 -23.88
CA VAL A 457 -9.20 -9.71 -22.91
C VAL A 457 -10.55 -9.45 -23.52
N LYS A 458 -11.41 -10.47 -23.52
CA LYS A 458 -12.83 -10.35 -23.85
C LYS A 458 -13.59 -10.01 -22.58
N CYS A 459 -14.25 -8.87 -22.59
CA CYS A 459 -15.11 -8.41 -21.50
C CYS A 459 -16.58 -8.69 -21.83
N THR A 460 -17.32 -9.03 -20.79
CA THR A 460 -18.77 -9.24 -20.81
C THR A 460 -19.38 -8.52 -19.62
N ARG A 461 -20.69 -8.33 -19.64
CA ARG A 461 -21.40 -7.71 -18.50
C ARG A 461 -21.21 -8.44 -17.17
N ASN A 462 -20.83 -9.72 -17.20
CA ASN A 462 -20.68 -10.56 -16.01
C ASN A 462 -19.21 -10.85 -15.65
N GLY A 463 -18.23 -10.24 -16.33
CA GLY A 463 -16.82 -10.47 -16.07
C GLY A 463 -15.96 -10.51 -17.33
N TYR A 464 -14.84 -11.23 -17.27
CA TYR A 464 -13.85 -11.23 -18.35
C TYR A 464 -13.29 -12.62 -18.64
N LYS A 465 -12.68 -12.76 -19.82
CA LYS A 465 -11.88 -13.92 -20.24
C LYS A 465 -10.63 -13.46 -20.96
N ILE A 466 -9.47 -13.94 -20.52
CA ILE A 466 -8.21 -13.80 -21.27
C ILE A 466 -8.27 -14.76 -22.45
N ILE A 467 -8.17 -14.24 -23.68
CA ILE A 467 -8.28 -15.04 -24.92
C ILE A 467 -6.94 -15.16 -25.65
N SER A 468 -5.96 -14.29 -25.35
CA SER A 468 -4.61 -14.37 -25.88
C SER A 468 -3.63 -13.61 -24.97
N GLY A 469 -2.37 -14.02 -24.95
CA GLY A 469 -1.31 -13.31 -24.24
C GLY A 469 -0.09 -14.17 -23.93
N PRO A 470 0.95 -13.57 -23.32
CA PRO A 470 2.17 -14.28 -22.93
C PRO A 470 1.86 -15.36 -21.89
N LYS A 471 2.23 -16.61 -22.19
CA LYS A 471 1.84 -17.79 -21.37
C LYS A 471 2.35 -17.72 -19.94
N ASP A 472 3.57 -17.22 -19.75
CA ASP A 472 4.21 -17.05 -18.46
C ASP A 472 3.48 -16.01 -17.59
N ILE A 473 3.08 -14.89 -18.17
CA ILE A 473 2.29 -13.85 -17.49
C ILE A 473 0.91 -14.39 -17.10
N ILE A 474 0.22 -15.11 -18.00
CA ILE A 474 -1.07 -15.73 -17.72
C ILE A 474 -0.95 -16.72 -16.55
N ALA A 475 0.09 -17.56 -16.52
CA ALA A 475 0.29 -18.50 -15.42
C ALA A 475 0.47 -17.80 -14.07
N LYS A 476 1.19 -16.67 -14.04
CA LYS A 476 1.35 -15.86 -12.82
C LYS A 476 0.04 -15.20 -12.38
N PHE A 477 -0.75 -14.72 -13.33
CA PHE A 477 -2.07 -14.16 -13.04
C PHE A 477 -3.00 -15.21 -12.40
N GLU A 478 -3.03 -16.42 -12.95
CA GLU A 478 -3.83 -17.52 -12.38
C GLU A 478 -3.34 -17.95 -10.99
N LYS A 479 -2.02 -17.93 -10.74
CA LYS A 479 -1.47 -18.14 -9.40
C LYS A 479 -1.98 -17.09 -8.40
N LYS A 480 -1.91 -15.79 -8.75
CA LYS A 480 -2.43 -14.69 -7.91
C LYS A 480 -3.92 -14.87 -7.62
N LYS A 481 -4.73 -15.22 -8.63
CA LYS A 481 -6.17 -15.52 -8.44
C LYS A 481 -6.37 -16.68 -7.46
N LYS A 482 -5.63 -17.77 -7.60
CA LYS A 482 -5.74 -18.92 -6.69
C LYS A 482 -5.45 -18.52 -5.24
N GLU A 483 -4.40 -17.73 -5.00
CA GLU A 483 -4.06 -17.23 -3.66
C GLU A 483 -5.14 -16.30 -3.10
N ALA A 484 -5.66 -15.37 -3.92
CA ALA A 484 -6.74 -14.48 -3.56
C ALA A 484 -8.02 -15.24 -3.16
N TRP A 485 -8.39 -16.28 -3.93
CA TRP A 485 -9.52 -17.14 -3.60
C TRP A 485 -9.32 -17.88 -2.28
N GLN A 486 -8.13 -18.44 -2.05
CA GLN A 486 -7.79 -19.07 -0.77
C GLN A 486 -7.90 -18.09 0.40
N ASN A 487 -7.60 -16.80 0.19
CA ASN A 487 -7.77 -15.80 1.22
C ASN A 487 -9.26 -15.59 1.57
N ILE A 488 -10.15 -15.52 0.57
CA ILE A 488 -11.62 -15.46 0.79
C ILE A 488 -12.08 -16.65 1.63
N LEU A 489 -11.67 -17.87 1.26
CA LEU A 489 -12.05 -19.09 1.98
C LEU A 489 -11.53 -19.11 3.43
N LYS A 490 -10.32 -18.58 3.67
CA LYS A 490 -9.79 -18.45 5.03
C LYS A 490 -10.57 -17.41 5.86
N GLN A 491 -10.92 -16.26 5.27
CA GLN A 491 -11.74 -15.24 5.92
C GLN A 491 -13.11 -15.81 6.34
N GLU A 492 -13.73 -16.61 5.48
CA GLU A 492 -14.97 -17.32 5.77
C GLU A 492 -14.81 -18.37 6.87
N LYS A 493 -13.80 -19.24 6.77
CA LYS A 493 -13.51 -20.27 7.78
C LYS A 493 -13.35 -19.69 9.19
N PHE A 494 -12.64 -18.56 9.31
CA PHE A 494 -12.39 -17.92 10.61
C PHE A 494 -13.49 -16.94 11.05
N LYS A 495 -14.48 -16.67 10.18
CA LYS A 495 -15.51 -15.64 10.40
C LYS A 495 -14.89 -14.29 10.78
N SER A 496 -13.75 -13.97 10.15
CA SER A 496 -12.95 -12.78 10.48
C SER A 496 -13.56 -11.48 9.94
N ILE A 497 -14.49 -11.61 9.00
CA ILE A 497 -15.35 -10.55 8.48
C ILE A 497 -16.80 -11.09 8.31
N PRO A 498 -17.81 -10.21 8.26
CA PRO A 498 -19.21 -10.62 8.03
C PRO A 498 -19.43 -11.44 6.74
N GLN A 499 -20.31 -12.44 6.80
CA GLN A 499 -20.65 -13.30 5.65
C GLN A 499 -21.10 -12.52 4.42
N LYS A 500 -21.94 -11.48 4.61
CA LYS A 500 -22.40 -10.62 3.51
C LYS A 500 -21.24 -9.99 2.72
N ILE A 501 -20.13 -9.66 3.39
CA ILE A 501 -18.94 -9.11 2.72
C ILE A 501 -18.20 -10.22 1.96
N ILE A 502 -18.12 -11.43 2.52
CA ILE A 502 -17.55 -12.61 1.83
C ILE A 502 -18.35 -12.90 0.55
N ASP A 503 -19.67 -12.85 0.60
CA ASP A 503 -20.54 -13.13 -0.54
C ASP A 503 -20.35 -12.09 -1.66
N ILE A 504 -20.16 -10.81 -1.30
CA ILE A 504 -19.78 -9.74 -2.25
C ILE A 504 -18.45 -10.09 -2.92
N LYS A 505 -17.42 -10.45 -2.14
CA LYS A 505 -16.09 -10.80 -2.69
C LYS A 505 -16.13 -11.99 -3.63
N LYS A 506 -16.92 -13.03 -3.31
CA LYS A 506 -17.10 -14.21 -4.14
C LYS A 506 -17.81 -13.88 -5.45
N ARG A 507 -18.91 -13.11 -5.38
CA ARG A 507 -19.69 -12.71 -6.56
C ARG A 507 -18.88 -11.89 -7.55
N ASN A 508 -18.04 -10.97 -7.05
CA ASN A 508 -17.24 -10.08 -7.88
C ASN A 508 -15.88 -10.64 -8.28
N PHE A 509 -15.58 -11.91 -7.96
CA PHE A 509 -14.22 -12.44 -8.09
C PHE A 509 -13.69 -12.41 -9.52
N ASN A 510 -14.54 -12.53 -10.54
CA ASN A 510 -14.14 -12.39 -11.95
C ASN A 510 -14.67 -11.08 -12.58
N GLY A 511 -14.95 -10.07 -11.74
CA GLY A 511 -15.42 -8.76 -12.17
C GLY A 511 -14.30 -7.89 -12.74
N ILE A 512 -14.70 -6.73 -13.25
CA ILE A 512 -13.80 -5.66 -13.69
C ILE A 512 -13.95 -4.53 -12.68
N GLY A 513 -12.83 -4.15 -12.07
CA GLY A 513 -12.79 -3.22 -10.95
C GLY A 513 -12.66 -1.77 -11.35
N GLU A 514 -12.06 -1.51 -12.51
CA GLU A 514 -11.70 -0.15 -12.90
C GLU A 514 -11.64 0.02 -14.41
N PHE A 515 -12.04 1.21 -14.85
CA PHE A 515 -11.72 1.78 -16.14
C PHE A 515 -11.13 3.18 -15.91
N ALA A 516 -10.01 3.47 -16.55
CA ALA A 516 -9.27 4.71 -16.30
C ALA A 516 -8.65 5.34 -17.56
N ILE A 517 -8.55 6.67 -17.53
CA ILE A 517 -7.97 7.52 -18.57
C ILE A 517 -6.85 8.35 -17.94
N ASN A 518 -5.64 8.14 -18.44
CA ASN A 518 -4.41 8.57 -17.79
C ASN A 518 -4.00 9.97 -18.30
N THR A 519 -3.47 10.84 -17.44
CA THR A 519 -3.33 12.28 -17.69
C THR A 519 -1.99 12.90 -17.30
N ASN A 520 -1.09 12.18 -16.63
CA ASN A 520 0.20 12.72 -16.20
C ASN A 520 1.08 13.04 -17.42
N PRO A 521 1.40 14.33 -17.67
CA PRO A 521 2.12 14.74 -18.88
C PRO A 521 3.61 14.42 -18.85
N LYS A 522 4.16 14.06 -17.70
CA LYS A 522 5.59 13.76 -17.51
C LYS A 522 5.87 12.28 -17.33
N ALA A 523 4.85 11.48 -17.00
CA ALA A 523 4.96 10.03 -17.06
C ALA A 523 5.30 9.56 -18.48
N ARG A 524 6.24 8.62 -18.56
CA ARG A 524 6.73 8.02 -19.82
C ARG A 524 6.86 6.52 -19.64
N LEU A 525 6.84 5.81 -20.76
CA LEU A 525 6.99 4.36 -20.79
C LEU A 525 8.29 3.95 -20.07
N CYS A 526 8.15 3.10 -19.06
CA CYS A 526 9.25 2.57 -18.28
C CYS A 526 8.90 1.17 -17.74
N ASP A 527 9.72 0.64 -16.82
CA ASP A 527 9.51 -0.67 -16.20
C ASP A 527 8.47 -0.69 -15.08
N TYR A 528 7.89 0.46 -14.74
CA TYR A 528 7.14 0.64 -13.50
C TYR A 528 5.67 0.89 -13.79
N LEU A 529 4.78 -0.02 -13.35
CA LEU A 529 3.34 0.12 -13.51
C LEU A 529 2.84 1.47 -13.00
N ILE A 530 3.20 1.84 -11.76
CA ILE A 530 2.69 3.06 -11.10
C ILE A 530 2.95 4.33 -11.93
N VAL A 531 3.94 4.31 -12.82
CA VAL A 531 4.22 5.38 -13.78
C VAL A 531 3.45 5.15 -15.08
N ASN A 532 3.51 3.94 -15.63
CA ASN A 532 2.89 3.58 -16.90
C ASN A 532 1.36 3.77 -16.90
N GLU A 533 0.70 3.42 -15.79
CA GLU A 533 -0.73 3.62 -15.60
C GLU A 533 -1.13 5.10 -15.46
N LYS A 534 -0.17 6.03 -15.41
CA LYS A 534 -0.44 7.48 -15.35
C LYS A 534 -0.07 8.21 -16.63
N ILE A 535 0.56 7.55 -17.61
CA ILE A 535 1.03 8.19 -18.87
C ILE A 535 -0.12 8.87 -19.60
N ALA A 536 -0.02 10.19 -19.79
CA ALA A 536 -1.04 10.96 -20.52
C ALA A 536 -1.41 10.34 -21.87
N LYS A 537 -2.73 10.21 -22.11
CA LYS A 537 -3.35 9.60 -23.29
C LYS A 537 -3.28 8.08 -23.34
N MET A 538 -2.72 7.40 -22.35
CA MET A 538 -2.93 5.96 -22.19
C MET A 538 -4.20 5.69 -21.38
N MET A 539 -4.62 4.44 -21.32
CA MET A 539 -5.73 3.99 -20.51
C MET A 539 -5.37 2.68 -19.83
N HIS A 540 -6.09 2.32 -18.79
CA HIS A 540 -5.97 1.01 -18.19
C HIS A 540 -7.31 0.48 -17.69
N ILE A 541 -7.37 -0.85 -17.57
CA ILE A 541 -8.50 -1.58 -17.01
C ILE A 541 -7.98 -2.51 -15.93
N ALA A 542 -8.61 -2.48 -14.76
CA ALA A 542 -8.27 -3.38 -13.66
C ALA A 542 -9.22 -4.58 -13.62
N LEU A 543 -8.64 -5.77 -13.56
CA LEU A 543 -9.37 -7.01 -13.31
C LEU A 543 -9.48 -7.25 -11.80
N GLY A 544 -10.66 -7.66 -11.32
CA GLY A 544 -10.91 -7.96 -9.91
C GLY A 544 -11.66 -6.84 -9.18
N SER A 545 -11.10 -6.38 -8.05
CA SER A 545 -11.77 -5.53 -7.08
C SER A 545 -11.93 -4.11 -7.61
N GLY A 546 -13.13 -3.54 -7.45
CA GLY A 546 -13.38 -2.13 -7.74
C GLY A 546 -13.16 -1.21 -6.55
N PHE A 547 -13.17 0.09 -6.87
CA PHE A 547 -13.08 1.21 -5.94
C PHE A 547 -14.46 1.68 -5.43
N GLU A 548 -15.41 0.75 -5.34
CA GLU A 548 -16.69 0.93 -4.66
C GLU A 548 -17.05 -0.31 -3.81
N PRO A 549 -17.71 -0.13 -2.64
CA PRO A 549 -18.03 -1.22 -1.71
C PRO A 549 -18.73 -2.45 -2.30
N ASP A 550 -19.57 -2.26 -3.31
CA ASP A 550 -20.36 -3.34 -3.90
C ASP A 550 -19.59 -4.14 -4.96
N LYS A 551 -18.38 -3.71 -5.34
CA LYS A 551 -17.50 -4.35 -6.32
C LYS A 551 -16.19 -4.88 -5.70
N ALA A 552 -16.13 -4.99 -4.37
CA ALA A 552 -14.92 -5.45 -3.67
C ALA A 552 -14.61 -6.95 -3.89
N THR A 553 -13.33 -7.31 -4.02
CA THR A 553 -12.79 -8.68 -3.94
C THR A 553 -11.33 -8.71 -3.45
N GLU A 554 -10.57 -9.80 -3.63
CA GLU A 554 -9.24 -10.01 -3.04
C GLU A 554 -8.04 -9.79 -3.98
N TYR A 555 -8.25 -9.39 -5.23
CA TYR A 555 -7.17 -8.98 -6.13
C TYR A 555 -7.59 -7.80 -7.00
N HIS A 556 -6.60 -7.08 -7.49
CA HIS A 556 -6.72 -5.97 -8.42
C HIS A 556 -5.48 -6.03 -9.32
N THR A 557 -5.66 -6.01 -10.63
CA THR A 557 -4.59 -6.15 -11.62
C THR A 557 -4.87 -5.28 -12.82
N ASP A 558 -4.04 -4.25 -12.95
CA ASP A 558 -4.09 -3.25 -14.01
C ASP A 558 -3.43 -3.74 -15.29
N ILE A 559 -4.09 -3.48 -16.41
CA ILE A 559 -3.58 -3.74 -17.75
C ILE A 559 -3.63 -2.42 -18.53
N VAL A 560 -2.46 -1.89 -18.86
CA VAL A 560 -2.29 -0.61 -19.55
C VAL A 560 -2.26 -0.82 -21.07
N PHE A 561 -2.89 0.10 -21.80
CA PHE A 561 -2.92 0.11 -23.26
C PHE A 561 -2.75 1.50 -23.88
N ASP A 562 -2.09 1.54 -25.02
CA ASP A 562 -1.65 2.77 -25.71
C ASP A 562 -2.71 3.31 -26.67
N ALA A 563 -3.45 4.34 -26.22
CA ALA A 563 -4.50 4.95 -27.05
C ALA A 563 -3.97 5.65 -28.32
N PRO A 564 -2.86 6.44 -28.28
CA PRO A 564 -2.20 6.97 -29.47
C PRO A 564 -1.87 5.91 -30.52
N ARG A 565 -1.18 4.84 -30.13
CA ARG A 565 -0.78 3.76 -31.05
C ARG A 565 -2.01 3.09 -31.66
N GLN A 566 -3.00 2.78 -30.83
CA GLN A 566 -4.24 2.12 -31.26
C GLN A 566 -5.24 3.07 -31.95
N LYS A 567 -4.90 4.35 -32.10
CA LYS A 567 -5.74 5.42 -32.70
C LYS A 567 -7.16 5.43 -32.11
N LEU A 568 -7.26 5.33 -30.78
CA LEU A 568 -8.56 5.18 -30.11
C LEU A 568 -9.37 6.49 -30.14
N ASP A 569 -10.64 6.36 -30.46
CA ASP A 569 -11.67 7.35 -30.17
C ASP A 569 -12.34 7.01 -28.84
N VAL A 570 -12.42 7.99 -27.94
CA VAL A 570 -13.00 7.83 -26.60
C VAL A 570 -13.96 8.97 -26.32
N TYR A 571 -15.21 8.64 -26.06
CA TYR A 571 -16.26 9.60 -25.76
C TYR A 571 -17.31 9.01 -24.84
N GLY A 572 -17.88 9.87 -24.00
CA GLY A 572 -19.08 9.57 -23.24
C GLY A 572 -20.34 9.71 -24.10
N VAL A 573 -21.38 8.97 -23.77
CA VAL A 573 -22.72 9.12 -24.36
C VAL A 573 -23.67 9.52 -23.24
N ASP A 574 -24.26 10.72 -23.32
CA ASP A 574 -25.21 11.21 -22.32
C ASP A 574 -26.61 10.59 -22.47
N LYS A 575 -27.52 10.92 -21.55
CA LYS A 575 -28.92 10.43 -21.56
C LYS A 575 -29.69 10.77 -22.85
N LYS A 576 -29.28 11.81 -23.58
CA LYS A 576 -29.91 12.25 -24.84
C LYS A 576 -29.23 11.64 -26.07
N GLY A 577 -28.19 10.83 -25.89
CA GLY A 577 -27.41 10.23 -26.96
C GLY A 577 -26.30 11.14 -27.51
N ASN A 578 -26.03 12.29 -26.89
CA ASN A 578 -24.95 13.18 -27.36
C ASN A 578 -23.58 12.59 -27.03
N GLN A 579 -22.63 12.79 -27.95
CA GLN A 579 -21.25 12.39 -27.76
C GLN A 579 -20.43 13.48 -27.04
N LEU A 580 -19.91 13.15 -25.87
CA LEU A 580 -19.03 14.00 -25.07
C LEU A 580 -17.59 13.53 -25.24
N TRP A 581 -16.83 14.19 -26.10
CA TRP A 581 -15.52 13.72 -26.56
C TRP A 581 -14.42 13.89 -25.51
N ILE A 582 -13.59 12.85 -25.35
CA ILE A 582 -12.41 12.83 -24.47
C ILE A 582 -11.13 12.70 -25.31
N LEU A 583 -11.05 11.64 -26.13
CA LEU A 583 -9.95 11.39 -27.07
C LEU A 583 -10.47 11.26 -28.50
N ARG A 584 -9.75 11.84 -29.46
CA ARG A 584 -9.92 11.56 -30.90
C ARG A 584 -8.61 11.05 -31.48
N LYS A 585 -8.62 9.86 -32.09
CA LYS A 585 -7.44 9.20 -32.67
C LYS A 585 -6.24 9.21 -31.69
N GLY A 586 -6.52 8.94 -30.41
CA GLY A 586 -5.54 8.90 -29.33
C GLY A 586 -5.00 10.24 -28.83
N LYS A 587 -5.65 11.36 -29.17
CA LYS A 587 -5.29 12.71 -28.68
C LYS A 587 -6.41 13.33 -27.85
N PHE A 588 -6.06 14.02 -26.76
CA PHE A 588 -7.02 14.75 -25.94
C PHE A 588 -7.73 15.85 -26.73
N VAL A 589 -9.04 15.95 -26.52
CA VAL A 589 -9.89 17.04 -27.04
C VAL A 589 -10.74 17.71 -25.94
N ALA A 590 -10.64 17.25 -24.69
CA ALA A 590 -11.33 17.77 -23.51
C ALA A 590 -10.50 18.81 -22.72
#